data_AF-A0A1F7PHA8-F1
#
_entry.id   AF-A0A1F7PHA8-F1
#
_cell.length_a   1.000
_cell.length_b   1.000
_cell.length_c   1.000
_cell.angle_alpha   90.00
_cell.angle_beta   90.00
_cell.angle_gamma   90.00
#
_symmetry.space_group_name_H-M   'P 1'
#
loop_
_entity.id
_entity.type
_entity.pdbx_description
1 polymer ?
#
loop_
_entity_poly.entity_id
_entity_poly.type
_entity_poly.pdbx_seq_one_letter_code
_entity_poly.pdbx_strand_id
1 'polypeptide(L)'
;MKRLPAEQPEDFRTSPDHVRISVAAAIALGLRPGRMLRGAACDCVNLLENYPAGCYANCTYCGLARERPGAAQDNTFIRVAWPVVPTDLVAEAVARHADRIGRVCVAMVQDRRALPDLVEITRRVRRRSDVPVSALVTATLLDEDRLREIRHAGADIVGIGLDAASEAVFFGTRGRGARGPHSWAQHWAIARAAREIFGPMKVNCHVVVGLGETDRDLVELFYRLRDERIAAYLFSFNPEPGTAMAGAPRPTLRRWRRIQLTKSLIERHDLPRAALEFDGAGALAGVRAPRALVEACLEDGRAFMTDGCPDRHGTLACNRPFGSYRPGEAFRDYPFLPEAEDRAAIRAETAWDELAPLG
;
A
#
# COMPACT_ATOMS: atom_id res chain seq x y z
N MET A 1 23.25 -37.73 -5.46
CA MET A 1 23.41 -36.87 -6.66
C MET A 1 22.50 -35.66 -6.51
N LYS A 2 23.07 -34.46 -6.28
CA LYS A 2 22.34 -33.20 -6.36
C LYS A 2 21.95 -32.99 -7.83
N ARG A 3 20.64 -32.94 -8.13
CA ARG A 3 20.19 -32.49 -9.44
C ARG A 3 20.54 -31.00 -9.54
N LEU A 4 21.39 -30.65 -10.51
CA LEU A 4 21.56 -29.26 -10.93
C LEU A 4 20.18 -28.74 -11.37
N PRO A 5 19.76 -27.54 -10.95
CA PRO A 5 18.54 -26.96 -11.49
C PRO A 5 18.73 -26.76 -12.99
N ALA A 6 17.75 -27.21 -13.77
CA ALA A 6 17.72 -26.99 -15.20
C ALA A 6 17.87 -25.48 -15.47
N GLU A 7 18.83 -25.11 -16.31
CA GLU A 7 18.97 -23.75 -16.82
C GLU A 7 17.65 -23.37 -17.50
N GLN A 8 16.88 -22.50 -16.86
CA GLN A 8 15.70 -21.88 -17.45
C GLN A 8 16.20 -20.78 -18.39
N PRO A 9 15.60 -20.59 -19.58
CA PRO A 9 15.99 -19.53 -20.48
C PRO A 9 15.83 -18.17 -19.77
N GLU A 10 16.91 -17.40 -19.71
CA GLU A 10 16.93 -16.08 -19.07
C GLU A 10 15.88 -15.18 -19.72
N ASP A 11 14.86 -14.82 -18.96
CA ASP A 11 13.93 -13.77 -19.36
C ASP A 11 14.63 -12.41 -19.22
N PHE A 12 15.13 -11.89 -20.33
CA PHE A 12 15.83 -10.60 -20.42
C PHE A 12 14.94 -9.37 -20.15
N ARG A 13 13.66 -9.55 -19.84
CA ARG A 13 12.71 -8.45 -19.57
C ARG A 13 12.93 -7.83 -18.19
N THR A 14 14.06 -7.16 -18.02
CA THR A 14 14.45 -6.54 -16.75
C THR A 14 14.19 -5.04 -16.72
N SER A 15 14.04 -4.48 -15.52
CA SER A 15 14.04 -3.03 -15.34
C SER A 15 15.43 -2.44 -15.66
N PRO A 16 15.50 -1.22 -16.23
CA PRO A 16 14.40 -0.26 -16.41
C PRO A 16 13.62 -0.42 -17.72
N ASP A 17 14.03 -1.29 -18.64
CA ASP A 17 13.40 -1.43 -19.97
C ASP A 17 12.03 -2.11 -19.92
N HIS A 18 11.82 -2.96 -18.93
CA HIS A 18 10.56 -3.62 -18.66
C HIS A 18 10.12 -3.43 -17.21
N VAL A 19 8.82 -3.33 -17.02
CA VAL A 19 8.18 -3.24 -15.71
C VAL A 19 7.03 -4.23 -15.62
N ARG A 20 6.77 -4.72 -14.41
CA ARG A 20 5.50 -5.36 -14.07
C ARG A 20 4.46 -4.26 -13.89
N ILE A 21 3.29 -4.41 -14.49
CA ILE A 21 2.15 -3.50 -14.30
C ILE A 21 0.99 -4.24 -13.65
N SER A 22 0.30 -3.63 -12.69
CA SER A 22 -0.88 -4.26 -12.09
C SER A 22 -1.95 -4.52 -13.16
N VAL A 23 -2.66 -5.64 -13.07
CA VAL A 23 -3.71 -5.96 -14.07
C VAL A 23 -4.78 -4.86 -14.18
N ALA A 24 -5.10 -4.18 -13.07
CA ALA A 24 -6.04 -3.07 -13.07
C ALA A 24 -5.53 -1.88 -13.89
N ALA A 25 -4.25 -1.52 -13.72
CA ALA A 25 -3.63 -0.46 -14.50
C ALA A 25 -3.47 -0.85 -15.98
N ALA A 26 -3.16 -2.12 -16.28
CA ALA A 26 -3.11 -2.60 -17.66
C ALA A 26 -4.48 -2.49 -18.37
N ILE A 27 -5.58 -2.74 -17.65
CA ILE A 27 -6.94 -2.53 -18.17
C ILE A 27 -7.22 -1.04 -18.38
N ALA A 28 -6.90 -0.18 -17.40
CA ALA A 28 -7.14 1.26 -17.48
C ALA A 28 -6.37 1.92 -18.63
N LEU A 29 -5.16 1.43 -18.93
CA LEU A 29 -4.33 1.89 -20.05
C LEU A 29 -4.68 1.23 -21.41
N GLY A 30 -5.69 0.36 -21.46
CA GLY A 30 -6.09 -0.34 -22.67
C GLY A 30 -5.07 -1.38 -23.18
N LEU A 31 -4.09 -1.77 -22.36
CA LEU A 31 -3.08 -2.80 -22.68
C LEU A 31 -3.64 -4.22 -22.53
N ARG A 32 -4.76 -4.36 -21.82
CA ARG A 32 -5.46 -5.63 -21.62
C ARG A 32 -6.98 -5.40 -21.61
N PRO A 33 -7.78 -6.28 -22.25
CA PRO A 33 -9.23 -6.20 -22.11
C PRO A 33 -9.67 -6.62 -20.70
N GLY A 34 -10.70 -5.96 -20.19
CA GLY A 34 -11.29 -6.29 -18.91
C GLY A 34 -12.29 -5.25 -18.44
N ARG A 35 -13.04 -5.59 -17.40
CA ARG A 35 -13.94 -4.68 -16.70
C ARG A 35 -13.81 -4.91 -15.21
N MET A 36 -14.05 -3.85 -14.46
CA MET A 36 -14.06 -3.87 -13.01
C MET A 36 -15.50 -3.92 -12.51
N LEU A 37 -15.72 -4.60 -11.39
CA LEU A 37 -17.02 -4.67 -10.74
C LEU A 37 -17.53 -3.23 -10.48
N ARG A 38 -18.82 -2.99 -10.77
CA ARG A 38 -19.49 -1.69 -10.63
C ARG A 38 -18.79 -0.53 -11.37
N GLY A 39 -18.04 -0.84 -12.43
CA GLY A 39 -17.39 0.18 -13.25
C GLY A 39 -16.25 0.92 -12.55
N ALA A 40 -15.68 0.35 -11.47
CA ALA A 40 -14.56 0.97 -10.77
C ALA A 40 -13.37 1.25 -11.72
N ALA A 41 -12.92 2.50 -11.77
CA ALA A 41 -11.75 2.88 -12.55
C ALA A 41 -10.46 2.60 -11.76
N CYS A 42 -9.33 2.52 -12.46
CA CYS A 42 -8.00 2.48 -11.84
C CYS A 42 -7.24 3.72 -12.28
N ASP A 43 -7.19 4.72 -11.39
CA ASP A 43 -6.70 6.06 -11.73
C ASP A 43 -5.20 6.24 -11.41
N CYS A 44 -4.57 5.17 -10.93
CA CYS A 44 -3.16 5.12 -10.58
C CYS A 44 -2.50 3.91 -11.23
N VAL A 45 -1.54 4.17 -12.11
CA VAL A 45 -0.77 3.12 -12.79
C VAL A 45 0.29 2.60 -11.82
N ASN A 46 0.07 1.41 -11.25
CA ASN A 46 1.04 0.77 -10.37
C ASN A 46 2.03 -0.06 -11.18
N LEU A 47 3.30 0.33 -11.10
CA LEU A 47 4.45 -0.34 -11.70
C LEU A 47 5.30 -0.95 -10.61
N LEU A 48 5.90 -2.10 -10.91
CA LEU A 48 6.82 -2.82 -10.05
C LEU A 48 8.03 -3.22 -10.88
N GLU A 49 9.22 -3.01 -10.33
CA GLU A 49 10.46 -3.44 -11.00
C GLU A 49 10.51 -4.95 -11.18
N ASN A 50 11.11 -5.38 -12.29
CA ASN A 50 11.22 -6.80 -12.64
C ASN A 50 12.68 -7.21 -12.76
N TYR A 51 13.07 -8.20 -11.96
CA TYR A 51 14.40 -8.82 -12.03
C TYR A 51 14.27 -10.35 -11.98
N PRO A 52 15.17 -11.10 -12.64
CA PRO A 52 15.10 -12.57 -12.65
C PRO A 52 15.24 -13.18 -11.26
N ALA A 53 16.06 -12.57 -10.40
CA ALA A 53 16.24 -13.00 -9.01
C ALA A 53 15.06 -12.64 -8.08
N GLY A 54 14.10 -11.84 -8.55
CA GLY A 54 13.01 -11.34 -7.72
C GLY A 54 13.47 -10.34 -6.65
N CYS A 55 12.80 -10.37 -5.50
CA CYS A 55 13.10 -9.49 -4.37
C CYS A 55 14.01 -10.21 -3.36
N TYR A 56 15.09 -9.56 -2.92
CA TYR A 56 15.99 -10.14 -1.91
C TYR A 56 15.44 -10.05 -0.47
N ALA A 57 14.34 -9.34 -0.25
CA ALA A 57 13.65 -9.30 1.04
C ALA A 57 12.81 -10.56 1.28
N ASN A 58 12.52 -10.83 2.55
CA ASN A 58 11.82 -12.05 2.95
C ASN A 58 10.61 -11.76 3.83
N CYS A 59 9.84 -10.72 3.49
CA CYS A 59 8.65 -10.34 4.25
C CYS A 59 7.67 -11.53 4.32
N THR A 60 7.31 -11.96 5.53
CA THR A 60 6.62 -13.23 5.81
C THR A 60 5.24 -13.36 5.16
N TYR A 61 4.63 -12.24 4.80
CA TYR A 61 3.31 -12.13 4.18
C TYR A 61 3.36 -11.82 2.68
N CYS A 62 4.53 -11.53 2.11
CA CYS A 62 4.63 -10.98 0.76
C CYS A 62 4.81 -12.07 -0.29
N GLY A 63 4.01 -12.00 -1.36
CA GLY A 63 4.15 -12.90 -2.51
C GLY A 63 5.47 -12.79 -3.26
N LEU A 64 6.25 -11.73 -3.04
CA LEU A 64 7.59 -11.55 -3.61
C LEU A 64 8.72 -12.02 -2.68
N ALA A 65 8.41 -12.61 -1.53
CA ALA A 65 9.43 -13.03 -0.57
C ALA A 65 10.45 -13.97 -1.21
N ARG A 66 11.74 -13.72 -0.95
CA ARG A 66 12.88 -14.47 -1.48
C ARG A 66 12.73 -15.99 -1.33
N GLU A 67 12.19 -16.44 -0.21
CA GLU A 67 12.06 -17.87 0.12
C GLU A 67 10.69 -18.45 -0.21
N ARG A 68 9.84 -17.72 -0.95
CA ARG A 68 8.58 -18.28 -1.47
C ARG A 68 8.92 -19.41 -2.46
N PRO A 69 8.30 -20.60 -2.34
CA PRO A 69 8.54 -21.69 -3.28
C PRO A 69 8.14 -21.32 -4.72
N GLY A 70 8.96 -21.75 -5.69
CA GLY A 70 8.74 -21.47 -7.12
C GLY A 70 9.76 -20.51 -7.70
N ALA A 71 9.63 -20.20 -8.99
CA ALA A 71 10.49 -19.21 -9.65
C ALA A 71 9.97 -17.79 -9.37
N ALA A 72 10.88 -16.82 -9.23
CA ALA A 72 10.52 -15.44 -8.92
C ALA A 72 9.64 -14.78 -10.01
N GLN A 73 9.75 -15.22 -11.27
CA GLN A 73 8.86 -14.77 -12.34
C GLN A 73 7.41 -15.24 -12.19
N ASP A 74 7.19 -16.38 -11.53
CA ASP A 74 5.85 -16.98 -11.36
C ASP A 74 5.14 -16.44 -10.11
N ASN A 75 5.88 -15.72 -9.26
CA ASN A 75 5.35 -15.14 -8.04
C ASN A 75 4.34 -14.02 -8.33
N THR A 76 3.12 -14.22 -7.85
CA THR A 76 2.11 -13.17 -7.69
C THR A 76 2.52 -12.15 -6.62
N PHE A 77 2.08 -10.90 -6.79
CA PHE A 77 2.12 -9.87 -5.75
C PHE A 77 0.68 -9.44 -5.47
N ILE A 78 0.29 -9.40 -4.19
CA ILE A 78 -1.07 -9.08 -3.73
C ILE A 78 -2.19 -9.89 -4.42
N ARG A 79 -1.90 -11.16 -4.76
CA ARG A 79 -2.86 -12.14 -5.31
C ARG A 79 -3.50 -11.76 -6.65
N VAL A 80 -2.90 -10.82 -7.39
CA VAL A 80 -3.31 -10.46 -8.75
C VAL A 80 -2.19 -10.70 -9.76
N ALA A 81 -2.54 -10.72 -11.05
CA ALA A 81 -1.57 -10.82 -12.12
C ALA A 81 -0.81 -9.49 -12.32
N TRP A 82 0.50 -9.61 -12.58
CA TRP A 82 1.40 -8.50 -12.86
C TRP A 82 2.14 -8.74 -14.18
N PRO A 83 1.48 -8.58 -15.34
CA PRO A 83 2.13 -8.77 -16.63
C PRO A 83 3.37 -7.88 -16.78
N VAL A 84 4.38 -8.39 -17.47
CA VAL A 84 5.61 -7.66 -17.79
C VAL A 84 5.45 -7.00 -19.16
N VAL A 85 5.69 -5.69 -19.23
CA VAL A 85 5.53 -4.86 -20.43
C VAL A 85 6.72 -3.90 -20.60
N PRO A 86 7.02 -3.46 -21.83
CA PRO A 86 8.04 -2.42 -22.04
C PRO A 86 7.67 -1.12 -21.32
N THR A 87 8.64 -0.50 -20.65
CA THR A 87 8.44 0.75 -19.90
C THR A 87 7.99 1.90 -20.80
N ASP A 88 8.53 1.98 -22.02
CA ASP A 88 8.18 3.04 -22.96
C ASP A 88 6.73 2.92 -23.46
N LEU A 89 6.24 1.69 -23.65
CA LEU A 89 4.83 1.43 -23.96
C LEU A 89 3.90 1.94 -22.85
N VAL A 90 4.29 1.74 -21.59
CA VAL A 90 3.54 2.27 -20.43
C VAL A 90 3.56 3.79 -20.43
N ALA A 91 4.73 4.41 -20.61
CA ALA A 91 4.86 5.87 -20.63
C ALA A 91 4.02 6.51 -21.74
N GLU A 92 3.96 5.89 -22.93
CA GLU A 92 3.10 6.30 -24.04
C GLU A 92 1.62 6.16 -23.71
N ALA A 93 1.22 5.04 -23.12
CA ALA A 93 -0.16 4.83 -22.71
C ALA A 93 -0.59 5.82 -21.63
N VAL A 94 0.26 6.10 -20.64
CA VAL A 94 0.00 7.13 -19.61
C VAL A 94 -0.19 8.50 -20.27
N ALA A 95 0.66 8.88 -21.21
CA ALA A 95 0.53 10.16 -21.92
C ALA A 95 -0.78 10.25 -22.71
N ARG A 96 -1.17 9.19 -23.42
CA ARG A 96 -2.44 9.12 -24.18
C ARG A 96 -3.69 9.19 -23.30
N HIS A 97 -3.59 8.77 -22.03
CA HIS A 97 -4.71 8.70 -21.09
C HIS A 97 -4.55 9.68 -19.91
N ALA A 98 -3.75 10.75 -20.06
CA ALA A 98 -3.46 11.71 -18.98
C ALA A 98 -4.68 12.51 -18.49
N ASP A 99 -5.77 12.50 -19.27
CA ASP A 99 -7.09 13.02 -18.91
C ASP A 99 -7.76 12.19 -17.79
N ARG A 100 -7.48 10.89 -17.74
CA ARG A 100 -8.10 9.93 -16.81
C ARG A 100 -7.14 9.38 -15.76
N ILE A 101 -5.86 9.21 -16.12
CA ILE A 101 -4.85 8.73 -15.17
C ILE A 101 -4.43 9.88 -14.27
N GLY A 102 -4.75 9.76 -12.98
CA GLY A 102 -4.40 10.73 -11.96
C GLY A 102 -2.97 10.60 -11.44
N ARG A 103 -2.36 9.40 -11.53
CA ARG A 103 -1.01 9.15 -10.99
C ARG A 103 -0.30 7.93 -11.61
N VAL A 104 1.03 7.92 -11.55
CA VAL A 104 1.86 6.72 -11.73
C VAL A 104 2.58 6.43 -10.41
N CYS A 105 2.66 5.16 -10.01
CA CYS A 105 3.41 4.74 -8.83
C CYS A 105 4.47 3.72 -9.25
N VAL A 106 5.74 4.06 -9.09
CA VAL A 106 6.88 3.18 -9.41
C VAL A 106 7.37 2.54 -8.11
N ALA A 107 7.25 1.23 -8.00
CA ALA A 107 7.61 0.47 -6.81
C ALA A 107 8.92 -0.28 -6.95
N MET A 108 9.83 -0.03 -6.01
CA MET A 108 11.07 -0.77 -5.86
C MET A 108 10.80 -2.15 -5.26
N VAL A 109 11.57 -3.14 -5.73
CA VAL A 109 11.85 -4.33 -4.91
C VAL A 109 13.15 -4.13 -4.14
N GLN A 110 13.46 -5.04 -3.21
CA GLN A 110 14.77 -5.06 -2.58
C GLN A 110 15.79 -5.66 -3.56
N ASP A 111 16.42 -4.83 -4.38
CA ASP A 111 17.53 -5.14 -5.28
C ASP A 111 18.46 -3.91 -5.37
N ARG A 112 19.78 -4.08 -5.50
CA ARG A 112 20.72 -2.94 -5.57
C ARG A 112 20.53 -2.10 -6.84
N ARG A 113 19.95 -2.67 -7.90
CA ARG A 113 19.60 -2.00 -9.16
C ARG A 113 18.32 -1.18 -9.06
N ALA A 114 17.51 -1.40 -8.03
CA ALA A 114 16.19 -0.80 -7.90
C ALA A 114 16.21 0.74 -7.95
N LEU A 115 17.12 1.39 -7.22
CA LEU A 115 17.15 2.85 -7.20
C LEU A 115 17.43 3.48 -8.58
N PRO A 116 18.54 3.15 -9.27
CA PRO A 116 18.80 3.76 -10.58
C PRO A 116 17.69 3.43 -11.60
N ASP A 117 17.06 2.25 -11.50
CA ASP A 117 15.96 1.87 -12.39
C ASP A 117 14.68 2.64 -12.08
N LEU A 118 14.30 2.81 -10.81
CA LEU A 118 13.19 3.69 -10.41
C LEU A 118 13.38 5.11 -10.95
N VAL A 119 14.61 5.63 -10.86
CA VAL A 119 14.96 6.96 -11.36
C VAL A 119 14.78 7.04 -12.89
N GLU A 120 15.27 6.06 -13.64
CA GLU A 120 15.11 6.06 -15.10
C GLU A 120 13.66 5.83 -15.54
N ILE A 121 12.93 4.91 -14.91
CA ILE A 121 11.49 4.69 -15.16
C ILE A 121 10.71 6.00 -14.90
N THR A 122 11.00 6.68 -13.79
CA THR A 122 10.38 7.96 -13.45
C THR A 122 10.66 9.00 -14.53
N ARG A 123 11.91 9.13 -14.98
CA ARG A 123 12.28 10.04 -16.07
C ARG A 123 11.57 9.70 -17.38
N ARG A 124 11.45 8.41 -17.75
CA ARG A 124 10.70 7.96 -18.95
C ARG A 124 9.25 8.42 -18.92
N VAL A 125 8.57 8.23 -17.79
CA VAL A 125 7.18 8.70 -17.60
C VAL A 125 7.12 10.22 -17.71
N ARG A 126 7.98 10.94 -16.99
CA ARG A 126 8.02 12.42 -16.97
C ARG A 126 8.36 13.06 -18.31
N ARG A 127 9.17 12.39 -19.16
CA ARG A 127 9.46 12.86 -20.52
C ARG A 127 8.24 12.84 -21.45
N ARG A 128 7.20 12.06 -21.12
CA ARG A 128 6.02 11.85 -21.97
C ARG A 128 4.74 12.44 -21.38
N SER A 129 4.67 12.64 -20.07
CA SER A 129 3.45 13.06 -19.40
C SER A 129 3.71 13.89 -18.14
N ASP A 130 2.78 14.81 -17.87
CA ASP A 130 2.74 15.59 -16.63
C ASP A 130 1.99 14.90 -15.48
N VAL A 131 1.49 13.69 -15.67
CA VAL A 131 0.88 12.89 -14.60
C VAL A 131 1.85 12.79 -13.40
N PRO A 132 1.38 13.11 -12.17
CA PRO A 132 2.20 13.00 -10.95
C PRO A 132 2.77 11.59 -10.74
N VAL A 133 3.94 11.50 -10.10
CA VAL A 133 4.64 10.23 -9.88
C VAL A 133 4.92 10.02 -8.39
N SER A 134 4.45 8.90 -7.86
CA SER A 134 4.86 8.41 -6.55
C SER A 134 6.00 7.41 -6.69
N ALA A 135 7.01 7.54 -5.85
CA ALA A 135 8.06 6.53 -5.66
C ALA A 135 7.72 5.69 -4.42
N LEU A 136 7.38 4.41 -4.60
CA LEU A 136 7.25 3.46 -3.49
C LEU A 136 8.62 2.80 -3.25
N VAL A 137 9.30 3.27 -2.21
CA VAL A 137 10.74 3.03 -2.04
C VAL A 137 11.05 1.92 -1.05
N THR A 138 12.22 1.32 -1.22
CA THR A 138 12.81 0.40 -0.25
C THR A 138 13.77 1.17 0.66
N ALA A 139 13.34 1.53 1.87
CA ALA A 139 14.09 2.41 2.78
C ALA A 139 15.54 1.94 3.07
N THR A 140 15.77 0.63 3.12
CA THR A 140 17.12 0.05 3.34
C THR A 140 18.09 0.19 2.17
N LEU A 141 17.63 0.72 1.04
CA LEU A 141 18.45 1.07 -0.10
C LEU A 141 18.65 2.58 -0.24
N LEU A 142 18.19 3.39 0.71
CA LEU A 142 18.19 4.84 0.59
C LEU A 142 19.01 5.53 1.69
N ASP A 143 19.40 6.75 1.36
CA ASP A 143 19.90 7.83 2.20
C ASP A 143 19.27 9.15 1.70
N GLU A 144 19.67 10.29 2.27
CA GLU A 144 19.13 11.59 1.86
C GLU A 144 19.47 11.98 0.41
N ASP A 145 20.67 11.65 -0.07
CA ASP A 145 21.11 12.02 -1.42
C ASP A 145 20.32 11.23 -2.47
N ARG A 146 20.07 9.94 -2.19
CA ARG A 146 19.20 9.10 -3.02
C ARG A 146 17.74 9.59 -3.01
N LEU A 147 17.24 10.08 -1.88
CA LEU A 147 15.91 10.73 -1.82
C LEU A 147 15.87 12.01 -2.66
N ARG A 148 16.94 12.82 -2.63
CA ARG A 148 17.07 13.99 -3.50
C ARG A 148 17.10 13.56 -4.97
N GLU A 149 17.83 12.51 -5.33
CA GLU A 149 17.86 11.99 -6.70
C GLU A 149 16.46 11.60 -7.19
N ILE A 150 15.68 10.90 -6.37
CA ILE A 150 14.29 10.53 -6.66
C ILE A 150 13.43 11.78 -6.93
N ARG A 151 13.56 12.82 -6.08
CA ARG A 151 12.85 14.09 -6.27
C ARG A 151 13.24 14.77 -7.58
N HIS A 152 14.54 14.85 -7.88
CA HIS A 152 15.05 15.45 -9.12
C HIS A 152 14.64 14.68 -10.37
N ALA A 153 14.42 13.36 -10.27
CA ALA A 153 13.86 12.55 -11.35
C ALA A 153 12.41 12.93 -11.69
N GLY A 154 11.70 13.58 -10.77
CA GLY A 154 10.35 14.09 -10.95
C GLY A 154 9.26 13.36 -10.15
N ALA A 155 9.63 12.55 -9.16
CA ALA A 155 8.66 12.04 -8.19
C ALA A 155 8.21 13.17 -7.25
N ASP A 156 6.90 13.25 -6.96
CA ASP A 156 6.32 14.27 -6.07
C ASP A 156 5.83 13.70 -4.73
N ILE A 157 5.72 12.37 -4.59
CA ILE A 157 5.35 11.68 -3.35
C ILE A 157 6.28 10.49 -3.12
N VAL A 158 6.66 10.25 -1.86
CA VAL A 158 7.37 9.03 -1.44
C VAL A 158 6.46 8.15 -0.60
N GLY A 159 6.27 6.90 -1.01
CA GLY A 159 5.65 5.87 -0.20
C GLY A 159 6.71 4.95 0.39
N ILE A 160 6.54 4.56 1.65
CA ILE A 160 7.42 3.63 2.35
C ILE A 160 6.56 2.45 2.82
N GLY A 161 6.93 1.25 2.40
CA GLY A 161 6.41 0.05 3.03
C GLY A 161 6.93 -0.02 4.46
N LEU A 162 6.14 0.43 5.45
CA LEU A 162 6.39 0.15 6.87
C LEU A 162 5.76 -1.21 7.23
N ASP A 163 4.54 -1.39 6.75
CA ASP A 163 3.60 -2.52 6.82
C ASP A 163 3.24 -2.99 8.24
N ALA A 164 4.16 -2.95 9.19
CA ALA A 164 3.92 -3.29 10.59
C ALA A 164 3.60 -2.03 11.44
N ALA A 165 2.73 -2.18 12.43
CA ALA A 165 2.36 -1.09 13.33
C ALA A 165 3.33 -0.87 14.51
N SER A 166 4.14 -1.87 14.84
CA SER A 166 5.13 -1.80 15.92
C SER A 166 6.46 -2.42 15.52
N GLU A 167 7.53 -2.06 16.24
CA GLU A 167 8.88 -2.60 15.98
C GLU A 167 8.95 -4.11 16.17
N ALA A 168 8.22 -4.66 17.15
CA ALA A 168 8.17 -6.09 17.41
C ALA A 168 7.55 -6.86 16.23
N VAL A 169 6.40 -6.38 15.73
CA VAL A 169 5.76 -6.96 14.53
C VAL A 169 6.65 -6.79 13.31
N PHE A 170 7.30 -5.63 13.15
CA PHE A 170 8.23 -5.39 12.05
C PHE A 170 9.42 -6.36 12.06
N PHE A 171 10.02 -6.58 13.23
CA PHE A 171 11.13 -7.51 13.41
C PHE A 171 10.76 -8.93 12.95
N GLY A 172 9.59 -9.42 13.37
CA GLY A 172 9.12 -10.77 13.07
C GLY A 172 8.62 -10.96 11.64
N THR A 173 8.11 -9.91 10.99
CA THR A 173 7.45 -10.03 9.68
C THR A 173 8.31 -9.55 8.50
N ARG A 174 9.30 -8.68 8.73
CA ARG A 174 10.11 -8.07 7.65
C ARG A 174 11.58 -7.89 7.98
N GLY A 175 11.88 -7.70 9.26
CA GLY A 175 13.23 -7.46 9.74
C GLY A 175 14.02 -8.75 9.88
N ARG A 176 15.00 -8.72 10.80
CA ARG A 176 15.92 -9.84 11.02
C ARG A 176 15.21 -11.13 11.45
N GLY A 177 14.11 -11.04 12.20
CA GLY A 177 13.32 -12.22 12.60
C GLY A 177 12.73 -12.98 11.42
N ALA A 178 12.45 -12.28 10.31
CA ALA A 178 12.00 -12.87 9.05
C ALA A 178 13.15 -13.28 8.10
N ARG A 179 14.42 -13.18 8.53
CA ARG A 179 15.60 -13.23 7.63
C ARG A 179 15.56 -12.17 6.52
N GLY A 180 14.91 -11.03 6.81
CA GLY A 180 14.82 -9.89 5.92
C GLY A 180 15.89 -8.83 6.21
N PRO A 181 16.19 -7.96 5.23
CA PRO A 181 17.23 -6.95 5.35
C PRO A 181 16.75 -5.66 6.05
N HIS A 182 15.46 -5.57 6.35
CA HIS A 182 14.82 -4.34 6.78
C HIS A 182 15.13 -3.99 8.24
N SER A 183 15.27 -2.68 8.52
CA SER A 183 15.51 -2.13 9.85
C SER A 183 14.44 -1.08 10.20
N TRP A 184 13.77 -1.24 11.34
CA TRP A 184 12.74 -0.31 11.81
C TRP A 184 13.29 1.12 11.95
N ALA A 185 14.45 1.25 12.58
CA ALA A 185 15.14 2.53 12.73
C ALA A 185 15.47 3.17 11.37
N GLN A 186 15.94 2.39 10.39
CA GLN A 186 16.24 2.91 9.04
C GLN A 186 14.96 3.36 8.32
N HIS A 187 13.85 2.64 8.46
CA HIS A 187 12.58 3.03 7.83
C HIS A 187 12.10 4.38 8.37
N TRP A 188 12.18 4.60 9.69
CA TRP A 188 11.83 5.88 10.30
C TRP A 188 12.81 7.01 9.94
N ALA A 189 14.11 6.72 9.87
CA ALA A 189 15.10 7.71 9.42
C ALA A 189 14.79 8.19 7.99
N ILE A 190 14.52 7.26 7.07
CA ILE A 190 14.17 7.59 5.68
C ILE A 190 12.80 8.26 5.57
N ALA A 191 11.80 7.86 6.36
CA ALA A 191 10.50 8.52 6.39
C ALA A 191 10.61 10.01 6.77
N ARG A 192 11.40 10.31 7.80
CA ARG A 192 11.65 11.68 8.26
C ARG A 192 12.47 12.49 7.27
N ALA A 193 13.55 11.91 6.74
CA ALA A 193 14.34 12.55 5.69
C ALA A 193 13.50 12.86 4.45
N ALA A 194 12.67 11.92 4.01
CA ALA A 194 11.76 12.13 2.91
C ALA A 194 10.75 13.24 3.24
N ARG A 195 10.24 13.31 4.46
CA ARG A 195 9.28 14.35 4.89
C ARG A 195 9.91 15.74 4.84
N GLU A 196 11.19 15.87 5.19
CA GLU A 196 11.92 17.14 5.08
C GLU A 196 12.16 17.53 3.61
N ILE A 197 12.45 16.56 2.74
CA ILE A 197 12.76 16.81 1.31
C ILE A 197 11.50 17.06 0.46
N PHE A 198 10.43 16.29 0.67
CA PHE A 198 9.20 16.31 -0.14
C PHE A 198 8.11 17.20 0.47
N GLY A 199 8.16 17.44 1.79
CA GLY A 199 7.20 18.28 2.51
C GLY A 199 6.09 17.49 3.22
N PRO A 200 5.25 18.20 4.01
CA PRO A 200 4.18 17.59 4.78
C PRO A 200 3.14 16.91 3.88
N MET A 201 2.66 15.75 4.30
CA MET A 201 1.66 14.94 3.59
C MET A 201 2.07 14.50 2.17
N LYS A 202 3.35 14.68 1.78
CA LYS A 202 3.97 14.15 0.57
C LYS A 202 4.77 12.86 0.82
N VAL A 203 4.70 12.35 2.03
CA VAL A 203 5.25 11.05 2.43
C VAL A 203 4.14 10.21 3.03
N ASN A 204 4.13 8.92 2.72
CA ASN A 204 3.19 7.97 3.32
C ASN A 204 3.90 6.71 3.80
N CYS A 205 3.35 6.13 4.87
CA CYS A 205 3.67 4.79 5.33
C CYS A 205 2.51 3.87 4.95
N HIS A 206 2.80 2.82 4.20
CA HIS A 206 1.88 1.71 4.04
C HIS A 206 1.84 0.91 5.35
N VAL A 207 0.64 0.56 5.83
CA VAL A 207 0.42 -0.19 7.07
C VAL A 207 -0.58 -1.30 6.82
N VAL A 208 -0.23 -2.52 7.17
CA VAL A 208 -1.08 -3.69 6.98
C VAL A 208 -1.71 -4.06 8.32
N VAL A 209 -3.05 -4.10 8.35
CA VAL A 209 -3.81 -4.54 9.51
C VAL A 209 -3.98 -6.05 9.43
N GLY A 210 -3.51 -6.79 10.44
CA GLY A 210 -3.57 -8.24 10.54
C GLY A 210 -2.21 -8.95 10.47
N LEU A 211 -1.10 -8.26 10.69
CA LEU A 211 0.25 -8.85 10.74
C LEU A 211 0.66 -9.34 12.14
N GLY A 212 -0.19 -9.13 13.14
CA GLY A 212 0.05 -9.51 14.54
C GLY A 212 0.10 -8.32 15.49
N GLU A 213 -0.16 -7.12 14.99
CA GLU A 213 -0.30 -5.90 15.79
C GLU A 213 -1.60 -5.86 16.59
N THR A 214 -1.55 -5.18 17.73
CA THR A 214 -2.74 -4.81 18.51
C THR A 214 -3.41 -3.57 17.91
N ASP A 215 -4.65 -3.29 18.32
CA ASP A 215 -5.31 -2.04 17.92
C ASP A 215 -4.63 -0.82 18.55
N ARG A 216 -4.06 -0.97 19.76
CA ARG A 216 -3.22 0.04 20.41
C ARG A 216 -2.00 0.39 19.57
N ASP A 217 -1.29 -0.61 19.03
CA ASP A 217 -0.12 -0.37 18.16
C ASP A 217 -0.50 0.48 16.93
N LEU A 218 -1.63 0.16 16.31
CA LEU A 218 -2.15 0.90 15.15
C LEU A 218 -2.49 2.34 15.51
N VAL A 219 -3.23 2.55 16.61
CA VAL A 219 -3.63 3.89 17.06
C VAL A 219 -2.42 4.75 17.40
N GLU A 220 -1.44 4.22 18.14
CA GLU A 220 -0.21 4.96 18.46
C GLU A 220 0.59 5.31 17.20
N LEU A 221 0.62 4.40 16.22
CA LEU A 221 1.22 4.68 14.93
C LEU A 221 0.48 5.81 14.20
N PHE A 222 -0.87 5.82 14.20
CA PHE A 222 -1.65 6.88 13.54
C PHE A 222 -1.37 8.25 14.13
N TYR A 223 -1.35 8.35 15.47
CA TYR A 223 -0.99 9.62 16.11
C TYR A 223 0.42 10.05 15.78
N ARG A 224 1.40 9.14 15.83
CA ARG A 224 2.78 9.46 15.47
C ARG A 224 2.90 9.97 14.04
N LEU A 225 2.27 9.29 13.08
CA LEU A 225 2.30 9.67 11.67
C LEU A 225 1.62 11.03 11.45
N ARG A 226 0.46 11.27 12.08
CA ARG A 226 -0.23 12.58 12.06
C ARG A 226 0.67 13.68 12.62
N ASP A 227 1.24 13.48 13.80
CA ASP A 227 2.10 14.46 14.48
C ASP A 227 3.36 14.76 13.65
N GLU A 228 3.91 13.77 12.92
CA GLU A 228 5.02 13.93 11.98
C GLU A 228 4.60 14.41 10.57
N ARG A 229 3.29 14.62 10.31
CA ARG A 229 2.70 15.00 9.01
C ARG A 229 3.07 14.03 7.87
N ILE A 230 2.98 12.74 8.17
CA ILE A 230 3.15 11.62 7.25
C ILE A 230 1.80 10.90 7.13
N ALA A 231 1.36 10.57 5.92
CA ALA A 231 0.09 9.87 5.72
C ALA A 231 0.22 8.38 6.11
N ALA A 232 -0.78 7.83 6.80
CA ALA A 232 -0.93 6.40 6.95
C ALA A 232 -1.84 5.86 5.84
N TYR A 233 -1.37 4.88 5.06
CA TYR A 233 -2.19 4.18 4.08
C TYR A 233 -2.44 2.74 4.52
N LEU A 234 -3.69 2.43 4.86
CA LEU A 234 -4.07 1.13 5.38
C LEU A 234 -4.33 0.10 4.30
N PHE A 235 -3.92 -1.14 4.58
CA PHE A 235 -4.23 -2.33 3.80
C PHE A 235 -4.76 -3.42 4.72
N SER A 236 -5.81 -4.10 4.31
CA SER A 236 -6.30 -5.26 5.05
C SER A 236 -5.49 -6.50 4.67
N PHE A 237 -4.92 -7.19 5.65
CA PHE A 237 -4.11 -8.38 5.39
C PHE A 237 -4.91 -9.44 4.61
N ASN A 238 -4.27 -9.99 3.57
CA ASN A 238 -4.83 -10.97 2.65
C ASN A 238 -3.77 -12.06 2.40
N PRO A 239 -3.82 -13.20 3.11
CA PRO A 239 -2.82 -14.26 3.04
C PRO A 239 -2.54 -14.71 1.60
N GLU A 240 -1.25 -14.69 1.23
CA GLU A 240 -0.78 -15.11 -0.08
C GLU A 240 -0.29 -16.57 -0.03
N PRO A 241 -0.78 -17.46 -0.92
CA PRO A 241 -0.32 -18.84 -0.99
C PRO A 241 1.21 -18.96 -1.19
N GLY A 242 1.83 -19.86 -0.42
CA GLY A 242 3.27 -20.11 -0.46
C GLY A 242 4.10 -19.17 0.42
N THR A 243 3.50 -18.19 1.08
CA THR A 243 4.19 -17.35 2.07
C THR A 243 4.20 -17.99 3.46
N ALA A 244 5.09 -17.54 4.35
CA ALA A 244 5.13 -18.02 5.73
C ALA A 244 3.82 -17.74 6.50
N MET A 245 3.08 -16.71 6.09
CA MET A 245 1.79 -16.33 6.66
C MET A 245 0.58 -16.80 5.81
N ALA A 246 0.76 -17.77 4.91
CA ALA A 246 -0.33 -18.26 4.05
C ALA A 246 -1.55 -18.80 4.82
N GLY A 247 -1.34 -19.32 6.04
CA GLY A 247 -2.40 -19.83 6.93
C GLY A 247 -2.82 -18.86 8.03
N ALA A 248 -2.27 -17.64 8.08
CA ALA A 248 -2.60 -16.68 9.12
C ALA A 248 -4.02 -16.10 8.94
N PRO A 249 -4.75 -15.80 10.02
CA PRO A 249 -6.09 -15.25 9.91
C PRO A 249 -6.07 -13.83 9.36
N ARG A 250 -7.12 -13.48 8.61
CA ARG A 250 -7.39 -12.10 8.19
C ARG A 250 -8.02 -11.32 9.34
N PRO A 251 -7.88 -9.99 9.40
CA PRO A 251 -8.69 -9.20 10.31
C PRO A 251 -10.18 -9.39 9.98
N THR A 252 -11.03 -9.44 11.00
CA THR A 252 -12.48 -9.42 10.82
C THR A 252 -12.90 -8.11 10.16
N LEU A 253 -14.02 -8.11 9.43
CA LEU A 253 -14.56 -6.87 8.86
C LEU A 253 -14.85 -5.85 9.97
N ARG A 254 -15.39 -6.30 11.10
CA ARG A 254 -15.63 -5.46 12.27
C ARG A 254 -14.38 -4.74 12.76
N ARG A 255 -13.29 -5.48 13.02
CA ARG A 255 -12.01 -4.87 13.43
C ARG A 255 -11.53 -3.89 12.37
N TRP A 256 -11.55 -4.29 11.10
CA TRP A 256 -11.09 -3.47 9.99
C TRP A 256 -11.88 -2.15 9.86
N ARG A 257 -13.22 -2.19 9.92
CA ARG A 257 -14.07 -0.99 9.89
C ARG A 257 -13.80 -0.06 11.06
N ARG A 258 -13.68 -0.61 12.27
CA ARG A 258 -13.38 0.17 13.49
C ARG A 258 -12.02 0.88 13.37
N ILE A 259 -11.00 0.20 12.83
CA ILE A 259 -9.69 0.81 12.59
C ILE A 259 -9.76 1.90 11.51
N GLN A 260 -10.44 1.66 10.38
CA GLN A 260 -10.67 2.66 9.34
C GLN A 260 -11.34 3.94 9.89
N LEU A 261 -12.44 3.76 10.62
CA LEU A 261 -13.19 4.86 11.23
C LEU A 261 -12.34 5.59 12.28
N THR A 262 -11.67 4.86 13.18
CA THR A 262 -10.82 5.44 14.23
C THR A 262 -9.68 6.25 13.63
N LYS A 263 -9.02 5.74 12.59
CA LYS A 263 -8.01 6.49 11.83
C LYS A 263 -8.57 7.80 11.27
N SER A 264 -9.75 7.75 10.64
CA SER A 264 -10.40 8.96 10.11
C SER A 264 -10.73 9.98 11.20
N LEU A 265 -11.22 9.53 12.36
CA LEU A 265 -11.48 10.41 13.50
C LEU A 265 -10.20 11.06 14.03
N ILE A 266 -9.08 10.33 14.08
CA ILE A 266 -7.78 10.86 14.50
C ILE A 266 -7.22 11.86 13.48
N GLU A 267 -7.24 11.52 12.19
CA GLU A 267 -6.57 12.28 11.13
C GLU A 267 -7.37 13.49 10.64
N ARG A 268 -8.70 13.40 10.61
CA ARG A 268 -9.57 14.44 10.01
C ARG A 268 -10.37 15.25 11.02
N HIS A 269 -10.48 14.75 12.25
CA HIS A 269 -11.34 15.33 13.28
C HIS A 269 -10.63 15.51 14.62
N ASP A 270 -9.29 15.38 14.64
CA ASP A 270 -8.43 15.63 15.80
C ASP A 270 -8.88 14.91 17.08
N LEU A 271 -9.43 13.69 16.95
CA LEU A 271 -9.80 12.89 18.11
C LEU A 271 -8.60 12.76 19.06
N PRO A 272 -8.74 13.08 20.35
CA PRO A 272 -7.61 13.06 21.28
C PRO A 272 -7.30 11.63 21.75
N ARG A 273 -6.03 11.36 22.06
CA ARG A 273 -5.56 10.05 22.58
C ARG A 273 -6.40 9.57 23.77
N ALA A 274 -6.74 10.49 24.67
CA ALA A 274 -7.54 10.21 25.86
C ALA A 274 -9.00 9.83 25.56
N ALA A 275 -9.49 9.92 24.32
CA ALA A 275 -10.82 9.45 23.95
C ALA A 275 -10.86 7.95 23.62
N LEU A 276 -9.71 7.29 23.52
CA LEU A 276 -9.60 5.90 23.11
C LEU A 276 -9.27 5.02 24.30
N GLU A 277 -9.99 3.91 24.42
CA GLU A 277 -9.81 2.91 25.47
C GLU A 277 -9.50 1.55 24.86
N PHE A 278 -8.64 0.81 25.54
CA PHE A 278 -8.20 -0.51 25.12
C PHE A 278 -8.31 -1.49 26.27
N ASP A 279 -8.62 -2.74 25.96
CA ASP A 279 -8.60 -3.81 26.94
C ASP A 279 -7.16 -4.24 27.30
N GLY A 280 -7.04 -5.25 28.17
CA GLY A 280 -5.75 -5.79 28.60
C GLY A 280 -4.93 -6.45 27.48
N ALA A 281 -5.56 -6.84 26.38
CA ALA A 281 -4.90 -7.40 25.19
C ALA A 281 -4.54 -6.31 24.16
N GLY A 282 -4.91 -5.05 24.40
CA GLY A 282 -4.69 -3.94 23.48
C GLY A 282 -5.69 -3.85 22.33
N ALA A 283 -6.82 -4.57 22.40
CA ALA A 283 -7.91 -4.41 21.45
C ALA A 283 -8.71 -3.15 21.77
N LEU A 284 -9.25 -2.49 20.73
CA LEU A 284 -10.04 -1.27 20.90
C LEU A 284 -11.36 -1.61 21.62
N ALA A 285 -11.53 -1.05 22.81
CA ALA A 285 -12.64 -1.34 23.71
C ALA A 285 -13.63 -0.17 23.81
N GLY A 286 -13.18 1.07 23.59
CA GLY A 286 -14.04 2.24 23.67
C GLY A 286 -13.54 3.43 22.87
N VAL A 287 -14.46 4.22 22.32
CA VAL A 287 -14.16 5.47 21.63
C VAL A 287 -15.15 6.57 22.02
N ARG A 288 -14.65 7.59 22.71
CA ARG A 288 -15.42 8.79 23.09
C ARG A 288 -15.40 9.83 21.97
N ALA A 289 -16.29 9.67 21.00
CA ALA A 289 -16.53 10.66 19.95
C ALA A 289 -18.01 11.09 19.94
N PRO A 290 -18.34 12.35 19.59
CA PRO A 290 -19.72 12.77 19.45
C PRO A 290 -20.48 11.88 18.47
N ARG A 291 -21.65 11.37 18.86
CA ARG A 291 -22.45 10.47 18.00
C ARG A 291 -22.69 11.06 16.62
N ALA A 292 -23.10 12.34 16.56
CA ALA A 292 -23.33 13.03 15.30
C ALA A 292 -22.11 13.05 14.36
N LEU A 293 -20.90 13.13 14.92
CA LEU A 293 -19.67 13.10 14.13
C LEU A 293 -19.44 11.70 13.53
N VAL A 294 -19.60 10.66 14.34
CA VAL A 294 -19.45 9.28 13.87
C VAL A 294 -20.47 8.95 12.79
N GLU A 295 -21.74 9.34 13.02
CA GLU A 295 -22.82 9.21 12.06
C GLU A 295 -22.49 9.91 10.73
N ALA A 296 -21.95 11.14 10.78
CA ALA A 296 -21.51 11.85 9.58
C ALA A 296 -20.38 11.13 8.84
N CYS A 297 -19.41 10.53 9.55
CA CYS A 297 -18.34 9.74 8.91
C CYS A 297 -18.86 8.47 8.24
N LEU A 298 -19.84 7.79 8.86
CA LEU A 298 -20.48 6.60 8.31
C LEU A 298 -21.29 6.93 7.05
N GLU A 299 -22.04 8.04 7.07
CA GLU A 299 -22.81 8.51 5.92
C GLU A 299 -21.93 9.07 4.79
N ASP A 300 -20.80 9.71 5.10
CA ASP A 300 -19.83 10.16 4.09
C ASP A 300 -19.10 8.98 3.42
N GLY A 301 -18.80 7.92 4.18
CA GLY A 301 -18.25 6.66 3.65
C GLY A 301 -16.77 6.72 3.22
N ARG A 302 -16.13 7.90 3.16
CA ARG A 302 -14.74 8.03 2.66
C ARG A 302 -13.70 7.39 3.58
N ALA A 303 -13.99 7.24 4.86
CA ALA A 303 -13.12 6.52 5.80
C ALA A 303 -12.91 5.05 5.40
N PHE A 304 -13.84 4.48 4.63
CA PHE A 304 -13.85 3.08 4.25
C PHE A 304 -13.31 2.82 2.84
N MET A 305 -13.00 3.90 2.10
CA MET A 305 -12.36 3.83 0.79
C MET A 305 -10.91 3.36 0.92
N THR A 306 -10.34 2.91 -0.19
CA THR A 306 -8.91 2.61 -0.28
C THR A 306 -8.07 3.85 0.02
N ASP A 307 -7.10 3.74 0.92
CA ASP A 307 -6.11 4.79 1.14
C ASP A 307 -5.09 4.84 -0.02
N GLY A 308 -4.74 6.04 -0.46
CA GLY A 308 -3.77 6.20 -1.54
C GLY A 308 -3.39 7.63 -1.85
N CYS A 309 -2.41 7.76 -2.74
CA CYS A 309 -1.91 9.05 -3.21
C CYS A 309 -2.97 9.79 -4.03
N PRO A 310 -3.07 11.13 -3.88
CA PRO A 310 -3.98 11.95 -4.66
C PRO A 310 -3.43 12.26 -6.06
N ASP A 311 -4.29 12.62 -6.99
CA ASP A 311 -3.95 13.25 -8.26
C ASP A 311 -3.42 14.68 -8.08
N ARG A 312 -3.24 15.39 -9.20
CA ARG A 312 -2.82 16.80 -9.24
C ARG A 312 -3.83 17.77 -8.61
N HIS A 313 -5.08 17.37 -8.41
CA HIS A 313 -6.17 18.16 -7.84
C HIS A 313 -6.45 17.83 -6.35
N GLY A 314 -5.71 16.89 -5.77
CA GLY A 314 -5.93 16.44 -4.39
C GLY A 314 -6.97 15.33 -4.25
N THR A 315 -7.51 14.80 -5.34
CA THR A 315 -8.50 13.71 -5.33
C THR A 315 -7.79 12.36 -5.31
N LEU A 316 -8.31 11.38 -4.55
CA LEU A 316 -7.72 10.04 -4.49
C LEU A 316 -7.54 9.43 -5.89
N ALA A 317 -6.29 9.12 -6.28
CA ALA A 317 -5.98 8.43 -7.53
C ALA A 317 -5.59 6.97 -7.31
N CYS A 318 -4.78 6.68 -6.28
CA CYS A 318 -4.35 5.31 -5.99
C CYS A 318 -5.41 4.53 -5.21
N ASN A 319 -6.51 4.22 -5.89
CA ASN A 319 -7.69 3.53 -5.36
C ASN A 319 -7.63 1.99 -5.43
N ARG A 320 -6.62 1.41 -6.12
CA ARG A 320 -6.25 -0.03 -6.13
C ARG A 320 -7.46 -0.99 -6.14
N PRO A 321 -8.29 -0.97 -7.19
CA PRO A 321 -9.54 -1.73 -7.21
C PRO A 321 -9.33 -3.22 -6.93
N PHE A 322 -9.99 -3.70 -5.87
CA PHE A 322 -10.04 -5.10 -5.44
C PHE A 322 -8.67 -5.70 -5.08
N GLY A 323 -7.71 -4.89 -4.62
CA GLY A 323 -6.35 -5.34 -4.26
C GLY A 323 -6.25 -6.12 -2.94
N SER A 324 -7.15 -5.89 -1.97
CA SER A 324 -7.04 -6.44 -0.61
C SER A 324 -7.92 -7.68 -0.35
N TYR A 325 -8.67 -8.17 -1.34
CA TYR A 325 -9.65 -9.25 -1.19
C TYR A 325 -9.92 -9.95 -2.52
N ARG A 326 -10.55 -11.14 -2.47
CA ARG A 326 -10.90 -11.88 -3.70
C ARG A 326 -12.18 -11.30 -4.31
N PRO A 327 -12.33 -11.36 -5.64
CA PRO A 327 -13.64 -11.17 -6.28
C PRO A 327 -14.69 -12.09 -5.62
N GLY A 328 -15.86 -11.52 -5.29
CA GLY A 328 -16.95 -12.23 -4.62
C GLY A 328 -16.89 -12.24 -3.09
N GLU A 329 -15.79 -11.81 -2.48
CA GLU A 329 -15.75 -11.51 -1.04
C GLU A 329 -16.37 -10.14 -0.75
N ALA A 330 -16.84 -9.95 0.49
CA ALA A 330 -17.22 -8.62 0.98
C ALA A 330 -16.06 -7.62 0.82
N PHE A 331 -16.39 -6.39 0.43
CA PHE A 331 -15.41 -5.33 0.25
C PHE A 331 -14.67 -5.08 1.55
N ARG A 332 -13.33 -5.06 1.50
CA ARG A 332 -12.54 -4.60 2.65
C ARG A 332 -12.29 -3.11 2.51
N ASP A 333 -11.83 -2.67 1.37
CA ASP A 333 -11.71 -1.26 1.04
C ASP A 333 -12.47 -0.99 -0.25
N TYR A 334 -13.08 0.19 -0.33
CA TYR A 334 -13.87 0.56 -1.49
C TYR A 334 -13.01 1.41 -2.44
N PRO A 335 -12.80 0.98 -3.70
CA PRO A 335 -12.06 1.78 -4.68
C PRO A 335 -12.89 2.93 -5.26
N PHE A 336 -14.13 3.08 -4.79
CA PHE A 336 -15.11 4.09 -5.14
C PHE A 336 -15.82 4.57 -3.87
N LEU A 337 -16.55 5.68 -3.96
CA LEU A 337 -17.38 6.14 -2.85
C LEU A 337 -18.49 5.11 -2.57
N PRO A 338 -18.61 4.56 -1.34
CA PRO A 338 -19.63 3.57 -1.02
C PRO A 338 -21.04 4.11 -1.30
N GLU A 339 -21.89 3.30 -1.94
CA GLU A 339 -23.31 3.62 -2.18
C GLU A 339 -24.16 3.39 -0.91
N ALA A 340 -25.46 3.73 -0.94
CA ALA A 340 -26.32 3.63 0.23
C ALA A 340 -26.35 2.22 0.85
N GLU A 341 -26.44 1.17 0.03
CA GLU A 341 -26.40 -0.22 0.49
C GLU A 341 -25.04 -0.59 1.12
N ASP A 342 -23.94 -0.11 0.52
CA ASP A 342 -22.60 -0.31 1.07
C ASP A 342 -22.46 0.38 2.43
N ARG A 343 -22.97 1.60 2.57
CA ARG A 343 -22.94 2.36 3.83
C ARG A 343 -23.77 1.70 4.92
N ALA A 344 -24.92 1.11 4.58
CA ALA A 344 -25.70 0.31 5.50
C ALA A 344 -24.92 -0.93 5.99
N ALA A 345 -24.22 -1.63 5.09
CA ALA A 345 -23.36 -2.76 5.44
C ALA A 345 -22.17 -2.32 6.32
N ILE A 346 -21.48 -1.24 5.94
CA ILE A 346 -20.38 -0.63 6.71
C ILE A 346 -20.83 -0.32 8.14
N ARG A 347 -22.02 0.29 8.30
CA ARG A 347 -22.59 0.63 9.60
C ARG A 347 -22.81 -0.62 10.47
N ALA A 348 -23.44 -1.65 9.90
CA ALA A 348 -23.67 -2.92 10.59
C ALA A 348 -22.35 -3.63 10.96
N GLU A 349 -21.38 -3.66 10.05
CA GLU A 349 -20.06 -4.26 10.26
C GLU A 349 -19.25 -3.51 11.33
N THR A 350 -19.31 -2.18 11.34
CA THR A 350 -18.63 -1.33 12.31
C THR A 350 -19.12 -1.61 13.73
N ALA A 351 -20.44 -1.83 13.87
CA ALA A 351 -21.11 -2.06 15.15
C ALA A 351 -20.64 -1.03 16.20
N TRP A 352 -20.75 0.25 15.85
CA TRP A 352 -20.16 1.35 16.63
C TRP A 352 -20.76 1.47 18.04
N ASP A 353 -22.04 1.15 18.20
CA ASP A 353 -22.72 1.22 19.50
C ASP A 353 -22.05 0.33 20.57
N GLU A 354 -21.26 -0.68 20.17
CA GLU A 354 -20.49 -1.50 21.11
C GLU A 354 -19.17 -0.85 21.58
N LEU A 355 -18.69 0.19 20.87
CA LEU A 355 -17.50 0.97 21.24
C LEU A 355 -17.86 2.31 21.89
N ALA A 356 -19.09 2.78 21.70
CA ALA A 356 -19.54 4.00 22.36
C ALA A 356 -19.55 3.77 23.88
N PRO A 357 -19.02 4.69 24.70
CA PRO A 357 -19.26 4.62 26.13
C PRO A 357 -20.78 4.56 26.39
N LEU A 358 -21.19 3.78 27.39
CA LEU A 358 -22.56 3.81 27.88
C LEU A 358 -22.80 5.18 28.55
N GLY A 359 -23.35 6.13 27.81
CA GLY A 359 -23.74 7.45 28.31
C GLY A 359 -23.31 8.59 27.40
#